data_AF-L1IJ61-F1
#
_entry.id   AF-L1IJ61-F1
#
_cell.length_a   1.000
_cell.length_b   1.000
_cell.length_c   1.000
_cell.angle_alpha   90.00
_cell.angle_beta   90.00
_cell.angle_gamma   90.00
#
_symmetry.space_group_name_H-M   'P 1'
#
loop_
_entity.id
_entity.type
_entity.pdbx_description
1 polymer ?
#
loop_
_entity_poly.entity_id
_entity_poly.type
_entity_poly.pdbx_seq_one_letter_code
_entity_poly.pdbx_strand_id
1 'polypeptide(L)'
;MASHALDRINTEALRDPRKLRVVQPSQGGIQFISPSSHREKTSVLRMSGAASSRLVRKKAEDDTPEAITRFLGNKVTGQYIQTCRNISVDFNLTTSVIPFLLANLKSVSHEEVLGTVFREMDHEPPFVDWAWVRENITKPNTNSLGDTSCWLTFMRHIHFSDEIETETERLLCFHTFKSLLRSVGFVHKDEIGIKDMIKVYLLLNIVGLTGHHAMERYLSDVLEGNIRTRCLQFAAKLGDQRYMTEDYNEAAVSVLSCITISPTFTGDIQVHIATKKELDMQMRQKEIEMYKGRPRLSAYLKDNRTSRCDMVSVHNMHTFDIWLNFIKFPNTISRKTRHMVYLLMSTPSLTHSDWINRCLTKELAASVLATPVTNPELNTICHIISSIDYRAQAFRELAEFRNECLNGLSQKNMKEMTLSRLMQLYICAYQCKHIWKDCWRFILPVLSFPLVQSVEGFVNKNSINETEVYKALMYSA
;
A
#
# COMPACT_ATOMS: atom_id res chain seq x y z
N MET A 1 -28.93 44.59 -30.38
CA MET A 1 -29.69 44.01 -29.25
C MET A 1 -29.92 42.54 -29.55
N ALA A 2 -29.70 41.67 -28.54
CA ALA A 2 -29.68 40.19 -28.56
C ALA A 2 -28.41 39.53 -29.15
N SER A 3 -27.41 39.28 -28.29
CA SER A 3 -26.36 38.25 -28.44
C SER A 3 -25.39 38.29 -27.23
N HIS A 4 -25.84 37.91 -26.04
CA HIS A 4 -24.97 37.57 -24.90
C HIS A 4 -25.82 36.87 -23.81
N ALA A 5 -26.05 35.56 -23.92
CA ALA A 5 -26.77 34.80 -22.89
C ALA A 5 -26.55 33.27 -22.94
N LEU A 6 -25.37 32.75 -23.30
CA LEU A 6 -25.15 31.28 -23.34
C LEU A 6 -23.87 30.75 -22.70
N ASP A 7 -23.13 31.55 -21.92
CA ASP A 7 -21.85 31.11 -21.31
C ASP A 7 -21.81 31.10 -19.77
N ARG A 8 -22.96 30.95 -19.08
CA ARG A 8 -22.99 31.03 -17.60
C ARG A 8 -23.67 29.90 -16.82
N ILE A 9 -23.97 28.74 -17.43
CA ILE A 9 -24.72 27.68 -16.71
C ILE A 9 -23.87 26.47 -16.27
N ASN A 10 -22.58 26.35 -16.60
CA ASN A 10 -21.84 25.09 -16.35
C ASN A 10 -20.60 25.15 -15.44
N THR A 11 -20.50 26.13 -14.53
CA THR A 11 -19.36 26.22 -13.60
C THR A 11 -19.70 26.25 -12.11
N GLU A 12 -20.97 26.15 -11.71
CA GLU A 12 -21.36 26.14 -10.28
C GLU A 12 -21.67 24.76 -9.69
N ALA A 13 -21.76 23.70 -10.51
CA ALA A 13 -22.02 22.33 -10.02
C ALA A 13 -20.78 21.61 -9.43
N LEU A 14 -19.63 22.28 -9.34
CA LEU A 14 -18.34 21.69 -8.93
C LEU A 14 -17.90 22.05 -7.49
N ARG A 15 -18.79 22.55 -6.62
CA ARG A 15 -18.38 23.01 -5.26
C ARG A 15 -19.26 22.59 -4.07
N ASP A 16 -20.07 21.54 -4.16
CA ASP A 16 -20.80 21.06 -2.97
C ASP A 16 -20.55 19.58 -2.63
N PRO A 17 -19.66 19.28 -1.65
CA PRO A 17 -19.42 17.92 -1.18
C PRO A 17 -20.51 17.38 -0.23
N ARG A 18 -21.62 18.08 0.02
CA ARG A 18 -22.67 17.67 0.97
C ARG A 18 -23.85 16.90 0.36
N LYS A 19 -23.81 16.52 -0.93
CA LYS A 19 -24.90 15.79 -1.61
C LYS A 19 -24.56 14.36 -2.06
N LEU A 20 -23.49 13.76 -1.55
CA LEU A 20 -23.26 12.32 -1.72
C LEU A 20 -24.00 11.54 -0.62
N ARG A 21 -25.21 11.08 -0.92
CA ARG A 21 -25.88 10.03 -0.13
C ARG A 21 -25.08 8.72 -0.30
N VAL A 22 -24.57 8.20 0.81
CA VAL A 22 -24.02 6.85 0.90
C VAL A 22 -25.18 5.86 0.77
N VAL A 23 -25.22 5.12 -0.33
CA VAL A 23 -26.08 3.94 -0.49
C VAL A 23 -25.38 2.79 0.24
N GLN A 24 -25.98 2.31 1.33
CA GLN A 24 -25.51 1.13 2.04
C GLN A 24 -25.64 -0.12 1.16
N PRO A 25 -24.67 -1.05 1.19
CA PRO A 25 -24.84 -2.34 0.54
C PRO A 25 -25.86 -3.19 1.31
N SER A 26 -26.92 -3.59 0.61
CA SER A 26 -27.92 -4.55 1.06
C SER A 26 -27.26 -5.89 1.41
N GLN A 27 -27.50 -6.37 2.64
CA GLN A 27 -27.15 -7.71 3.08
C GLN A 27 -27.95 -8.76 2.29
N GLY A 28 -27.30 -9.43 1.35
CA GLY A 28 -27.80 -10.65 0.73
C GLY A 28 -27.30 -11.86 1.51
N GLY A 29 -28.19 -12.49 2.28
CA GLY A 29 -27.91 -13.73 3.00
C GLY A 29 -27.66 -14.89 2.03
N ILE A 30 -26.56 -15.62 2.25
CA ILE A 30 -26.29 -16.88 1.55
C ILE A 30 -26.94 -17.99 2.37
N GLN A 31 -28.04 -18.54 1.85
CA GLN A 31 -28.60 -19.80 2.32
C GLN A 31 -27.72 -20.97 1.85
N PHE A 32 -27.30 -21.82 2.80
CA PHE A 32 -26.71 -23.12 2.53
C PHE A 32 -27.79 -24.08 2.02
N ILE A 33 -27.64 -24.56 0.79
CA ILE A 33 -28.36 -25.73 0.28
C ILE A 33 -27.33 -26.83 0.05
N SER A 34 -27.43 -27.89 0.86
CA SER A 34 -26.76 -29.17 0.62
C SER A 34 -27.40 -29.90 -0.56
N PRO A 35 -26.63 -30.66 -1.35
CA PRO A 35 -27.19 -31.82 -2.01
C PRO A 35 -26.48 -33.12 -1.64
N SER A 36 -27.32 -34.09 -1.32
CA SER A 36 -27.06 -35.52 -1.14
C SER A 36 -26.85 -36.25 -2.48
N SER A 37 -25.93 -37.22 -2.45
CA SER A 37 -25.90 -38.53 -3.14
C SER A 37 -26.65 -38.74 -4.48
N HIS A 38 -25.94 -39.10 -5.55
CA HIS A 38 -25.84 -40.48 -6.08
C HIS A 38 -25.05 -40.57 -7.40
N ARG A 39 -24.27 -41.66 -7.52
CA ARG A 39 -23.87 -42.45 -8.72
C ARG A 39 -23.48 -41.73 -10.03
N GLU A 40 -22.27 -42.01 -10.52
CA GLU A 40 -22.06 -43.04 -11.55
C GLU A 40 -20.57 -43.39 -11.74
N LYS A 41 -20.31 -44.68 -12.03
CA LYS A 41 -19.00 -45.25 -12.34
C LYS A 41 -18.78 -45.13 -13.84
N THR A 42 -17.65 -44.57 -14.27
CA THR A 42 -16.96 -45.00 -15.50
C THR A 42 -15.59 -44.33 -15.61
N SER A 43 -14.53 -45.13 -15.58
CA SER A 43 -13.50 -45.21 -16.63
C SER A 43 -12.16 -45.67 -16.08
N VAL A 44 -11.67 -46.72 -16.71
CA VAL A 44 -10.32 -47.25 -16.65
C VAL A 44 -9.50 -46.46 -17.66
N LEU A 45 -8.37 -45.88 -17.27
CA LEU A 45 -7.04 -46.16 -17.83
C LEU A 45 -5.98 -45.23 -17.20
N ARG A 46 -5.04 -45.87 -16.51
CA ARG A 46 -3.76 -45.29 -16.11
C ARG A 46 -2.96 -44.95 -17.37
N MET A 47 -2.37 -43.76 -17.41
CA MET A 47 -0.98 -43.59 -17.86
C MET A 47 -0.27 -42.53 -17.01
N SER A 48 0.96 -42.91 -16.67
CA SER A 48 1.95 -42.33 -15.78
C SER A 48 2.43 -40.92 -16.14
N GLY A 49 2.87 -40.18 -15.11
CA GLY A 49 4.07 -39.36 -15.23
C GLY A 49 3.89 -37.84 -15.06
N ALA A 50 3.49 -37.39 -13.89
CA ALA A 50 3.87 -36.05 -13.42
C ALA A 50 3.83 -36.03 -11.88
N ALA A 51 5.00 -35.81 -11.27
CA ALA A 51 5.12 -35.58 -9.83
C ALA A 51 4.42 -34.26 -9.49
N SER A 52 3.12 -34.37 -9.19
CA SER A 52 2.34 -33.30 -8.59
C SER A 52 2.91 -33.03 -7.21
N SER A 53 3.55 -31.86 -7.07
CA SER A 53 3.97 -31.32 -5.79
C SER A 53 2.73 -31.17 -4.91
N ARG A 54 2.43 -32.19 -4.11
CA ARG A 54 1.48 -32.10 -3.02
C ARG A 54 1.98 -30.99 -2.11
N LEU A 55 1.33 -29.83 -2.19
CA LEU A 55 1.25 -28.89 -1.08
C LEU A 55 0.91 -29.72 0.15
N VAL A 56 1.92 -29.99 0.97
CA VAL A 56 1.74 -30.52 2.31
C VAL A 56 0.88 -29.48 2.99
N ARG A 57 -0.41 -29.78 3.05
CA ARG A 57 -1.39 -29.06 3.86
C ARG A 57 -0.81 -29.18 5.26
N LYS A 58 -0.14 -28.12 5.74
CA LYS A 58 0.32 -28.04 7.13
C LYS A 58 -0.89 -28.45 7.95
N LYS A 59 -0.74 -29.57 8.67
CA LYS A 59 -1.69 -30.05 9.66
C LYS A 59 -2.11 -28.81 10.46
N ALA A 60 -3.41 -28.53 10.53
CA ALA A 60 -3.91 -27.41 11.33
C ALA A 60 -3.20 -27.50 12.68
N GLU A 61 -2.37 -26.50 13.01
CA GLU A 61 -1.79 -26.40 14.34
C GLU A 61 -2.97 -26.42 15.30
N ASP A 62 -2.96 -27.36 16.24
CA ASP A 62 -4.02 -27.50 17.22
C ASP A 62 -4.27 -26.12 17.87
N ASP A 63 -5.54 -25.72 17.99
CA ASP A 63 -6.03 -24.46 18.60
C ASP A 63 -5.74 -24.41 20.11
N THR A 64 -4.48 -24.64 20.47
CA THR A 64 -3.99 -24.58 21.85
C THR A 64 -3.89 -23.10 22.27
N PRO A 65 -4.23 -22.77 23.53
CA PRO A 65 -4.10 -21.40 24.05
C PRO A 65 -2.69 -20.81 23.87
N GLU A 66 -1.66 -21.67 23.93
CA GLU A 66 -0.27 -21.31 23.70
C GLU A 66 0.00 -20.89 22.25
N ALA A 67 -0.55 -21.62 21.26
CA ALA A 67 -0.44 -21.26 19.85
C ALA A 67 -1.11 -19.91 19.55
N ILE A 68 -2.28 -19.66 20.14
CA ILE A 68 -2.99 -18.38 20.02
C ILE A 68 -2.17 -17.24 20.64
N THR A 69 -1.62 -17.45 21.83
CA THR A 69 -0.78 -16.45 22.51
C THR A 69 0.47 -16.12 21.70
N ARG A 70 1.13 -17.15 21.15
CA ARG A 70 2.30 -16.98 20.27
C ARG A 70 1.95 -16.25 18.97
N PHE A 71 0.81 -16.59 18.37
CA PHE A 71 0.32 -15.92 17.17
C PHE A 71 0.04 -14.43 17.42
N LEU A 72 -0.65 -14.11 18.52
CA LEU A 72 -0.92 -12.73 18.91
C LEU A 72 0.36 -11.96 19.22
N GLY A 73 1.31 -12.56 19.95
CA GLY A 73 2.62 -11.96 20.22
C GLY A 73 3.37 -11.62 18.92
N ASN A 74 3.45 -12.56 17.98
CA ASN A 74 4.09 -12.33 16.68
C ASN A 74 3.39 -11.22 15.86
N LYS A 75 2.05 -11.17 15.90
CA LYS A 75 1.26 -10.13 15.24
C LYS A 75 1.53 -8.76 15.84
N VAL A 76 1.51 -8.64 17.16
CA VAL A 76 1.79 -7.39 17.91
C VAL A 76 3.19 -6.88 17.59
N THR A 77 4.20 -7.74 17.69
CA THR A 77 5.59 -7.38 17.40
C THR A 77 5.77 -6.93 15.95
N GLY A 78 5.15 -7.63 14.99
CA GLY A 78 5.19 -7.26 13.58
C GLY A 78 4.54 -5.90 13.30
N GLN A 79 3.39 -5.62 13.93
CA GLN A 79 2.70 -4.33 13.80
C GLN A 79 3.48 -3.20 14.47
N TYR A 80 4.00 -3.41 15.68
CA TYR A 80 4.87 -2.44 16.37
C TYR A 80 6.07 -2.05 15.50
N ILE A 81 6.81 -3.03 14.95
CA ILE A 81 7.95 -2.79 14.07
C ILE A 81 7.52 -2.00 12.82
N GLN A 82 6.40 -2.38 12.20
CA GLN A 82 5.91 -1.70 11.00
C GLN A 82 5.50 -0.26 11.29
N THR A 83 4.79 0.00 12.40
CA THR A 83 4.39 1.34 12.79
C THR A 83 5.60 2.21 13.11
N CYS A 84 6.57 1.70 13.89
CA CYS A 84 7.82 2.41 14.17
C CYS A 84 8.55 2.80 12.88
N ARG A 85 8.65 1.89 11.90
CA ARG A 85 9.23 2.19 10.58
C ARG A 85 8.46 3.28 9.84
N ASN A 86 7.14 3.23 9.87
CA ASN A 86 6.31 4.22 9.18
C ASN A 86 6.44 5.62 9.78
N ILE A 87 6.64 5.72 11.11
CA ILE A 87 6.87 7.00 11.81
C ILE A 87 8.35 7.40 11.88
N SER A 88 9.24 6.67 11.20
CA SER A 88 10.69 6.90 11.14
C SER A 88 11.43 6.77 12.50
N VAL A 89 10.95 5.90 13.38
CA VAL A 89 11.58 5.60 14.69
C VAL A 89 12.27 4.23 14.68
N ASP A 90 13.45 4.14 15.31
CA ASP A 90 14.18 2.88 15.44
C ASP A 90 13.54 1.95 16.49
N PHE A 91 12.82 0.93 16.04
CA PHE A 91 12.14 -0.06 16.90
C PHE A 91 13.08 -0.87 17.81
N ASN A 92 14.41 -0.82 17.62
CA ASN A 92 15.36 -1.56 18.47
C ASN A 92 15.68 -0.85 19.79
N LEU A 93 15.41 0.46 19.87
CA LEU A 93 15.61 1.23 21.10
C LEU A 93 14.43 1.00 22.05
N THR A 94 14.72 0.80 23.33
CA THR A 94 13.69 0.65 24.37
C THR A 94 12.87 1.94 24.54
N THR A 95 13.46 3.10 24.26
CA THR A 95 12.77 4.39 24.30
C THR A 95 11.77 4.58 23.17
N SER A 96 11.80 3.76 22.12
CA SER A 96 10.89 3.86 20.96
C SER A 96 9.44 3.48 21.25
N VAL A 97 9.18 2.85 22.39
CA VAL A 97 7.80 2.63 22.87
C VAL A 97 7.08 3.94 23.16
N ILE A 98 7.82 4.98 23.59
CA ILE A 98 7.26 6.29 23.94
C ILE A 98 6.65 6.96 22.71
N PRO A 99 7.40 7.23 21.61
CA PRO A 99 6.81 7.81 20.40
C PRO A 99 5.78 6.88 19.77
N PHE A 100 5.92 5.55 19.87
CA PHE A 100 4.89 4.61 19.41
C PHE A 100 3.57 4.76 20.17
N LEU A 101 3.60 4.77 21.51
CA LEU A 101 2.41 4.98 22.33
C LEU A 101 1.80 6.35 22.07
N LEU A 102 2.64 7.39 22.08
CA LEU A 102 2.22 8.76 21.86
C LEU A 102 1.52 8.95 20.52
N ALA A 103 2.06 8.38 19.43
CA ALA A 103 1.44 8.40 18.11
C ALA A 103 0.03 7.79 18.08
N ASN A 104 -0.30 6.92 19.04
CA ASN A 104 -1.60 6.28 19.18
C ASN A 104 -2.50 6.94 20.23
N LEU A 105 -2.04 7.95 20.98
CA LEU A 105 -2.87 8.66 21.97
C LEU A 105 -3.73 9.74 21.31
N LYS A 106 -4.98 9.84 21.77
CA LYS A 106 -5.95 10.86 21.37
C LYS A 106 -5.85 12.10 22.27
N SER A 107 -6.26 13.25 21.75
CA SER A 107 -6.41 14.50 22.51
C SER A 107 -5.13 15.02 23.19
N VAL A 108 -3.95 14.68 22.66
CA VAL A 108 -2.64 15.14 23.15
C VAL A 108 -1.91 15.93 22.05
N SER A 109 -1.06 16.87 22.47
CA SER A 109 -0.15 17.60 21.59
C SER A 109 1.14 16.80 21.41
N HIS A 110 1.17 15.93 20.40
CA HIS A 110 2.23 14.92 20.20
C HIS A 110 3.65 15.48 20.25
N GLU A 111 3.92 16.60 19.59
CA GLU A 111 5.25 17.22 19.52
C GLU A 111 5.71 17.75 20.89
N GLU A 112 4.82 18.45 21.58
CA GLU A 112 5.08 19.05 22.90
C GLU A 112 5.34 17.96 23.95
N VAL A 113 4.47 16.95 24.00
CA VAL A 113 4.59 15.84 24.96
C VAL A 113 5.89 15.06 24.73
N LEU A 114 6.25 14.77 23.47
CA LEU A 114 7.51 14.06 23.19
C LEU A 114 8.73 14.86 23.67
N GLY A 115 8.76 16.16 23.36
CA GLY A 115 9.86 17.04 23.74
C GLY A 115 10.04 17.14 25.25
N THR A 116 8.94 17.18 26.02
CA THR A 116 8.99 17.23 27.49
C THR A 116 9.44 15.91 28.09
N VAL A 117 8.88 14.77 27.64
CA VAL A 117 9.27 13.44 28.15
C VAL A 117 10.76 13.18 27.97
N PHE A 118 11.30 13.42 26.77
CA PHE A 118 12.72 13.18 26.51
C PHE A 118 13.65 14.15 27.26
N ARG A 119 13.19 15.38 27.52
CA ARG A 119 13.91 16.34 28.36
C ARG A 119 14.00 15.86 29.81
N GLU A 120 12.91 15.32 30.37
CA GLU A 120 12.90 14.76 31.73
C GLU A 120 13.80 13.53 31.86
N MET A 121 13.90 12.75 30.78
CA MET A 121 14.79 11.58 30.74
C MET A 121 16.26 11.94 30.48
N ASP A 122 16.61 13.20 30.25
CA ASP A 122 17.95 13.65 29.82
C ASP A 122 18.43 12.95 28.52
N HIS A 123 17.52 12.81 27.55
CA HIS A 123 17.79 12.24 26.23
C HIS A 123 17.35 13.20 25.12
N GLU A 124 18.01 13.13 23.96
CA GLU A 124 17.55 13.86 22.77
C GLU A 124 16.29 13.17 22.19
N PRO A 125 15.20 13.91 21.91
CA PRO A 125 14.00 13.33 21.34
C PRO A 125 14.27 12.77 19.93
N PRO A 126 13.83 11.54 19.61
CA PRO A 126 13.98 10.99 18.28
C PRO A 126 13.13 11.77 17.28
N PHE A 127 13.56 11.79 16.01
CA PHE A 127 12.70 12.26 14.93
C PHE A 127 11.47 11.36 14.78
N VAL A 128 10.29 11.97 14.65
CA VAL A 128 9.03 11.27 14.41
C VAL A 128 8.28 11.98 13.28
N ASP A 129 7.83 11.21 12.29
CA ASP A 129 7.01 11.75 11.20
C ASP A 129 5.55 11.98 11.66
N TRP A 130 5.31 13.11 12.33
CA TRP A 130 3.99 13.49 12.83
C TRP A 130 2.98 13.78 11.73
N ALA A 131 3.42 14.12 10.51
CA ALA A 131 2.54 14.27 9.35
C ALA A 131 1.95 12.91 8.99
N TRP A 132 2.77 11.86 8.92
CA TRP A 132 2.32 10.50 8.68
C TRP A 132 1.37 10.01 9.80
N VAL A 133 1.71 10.23 11.07
CA VAL A 133 0.84 9.89 12.23
C VAL A 133 -0.54 10.55 12.09
N ARG A 134 -0.55 11.84 11.74
CA ARG A 134 -1.79 12.60 11.58
C ARG A 134 -2.66 12.06 10.46
N GLU A 135 -2.07 11.72 9.32
CA GLU A 135 -2.79 11.28 8.12
C GLU A 135 -3.25 9.82 8.20
N ASN A 136 -2.50 8.95 8.90
CA ASN A 136 -2.72 7.50 8.86
C ASN A 136 -3.26 6.93 10.18
N ILE A 137 -3.11 7.61 11.31
CA ILE A 137 -3.60 7.15 12.62
C ILE A 137 -4.71 8.07 13.12
N THR A 138 -4.41 9.34 13.38
CA THR A 138 -5.35 10.22 14.13
C THR A 138 -6.57 10.65 13.31
N LYS A 139 -6.38 11.20 12.10
CA LYS A 139 -7.50 11.61 11.21
C LYS A 139 -8.42 10.45 10.83
N PRO A 140 -7.92 9.29 10.38
CA PRO A 140 -8.78 8.17 10.01
C PRO A 140 -9.24 7.34 11.22
N ASN A 141 -8.81 7.70 12.43
CA ASN A 141 -9.08 6.95 13.66
C ASN A 141 -8.66 5.47 13.53
N THR A 142 -7.50 5.22 12.93
CA THR A 142 -7.01 3.87 12.61
C THR A 142 -6.16 3.33 13.76
N ASN A 143 -6.44 2.10 14.17
CA ASN A 143 -5.70 1.41 15.21
C ASN A 143 -4.44 0.74 14.63
N SER A 144 -3.25 1.15 15.08
CA SER A 144 -1.96 0.62 14.59
C SER A 144 -1.73 -0.87 14.90
N LEU A 145 -2.15 -1.36 16.07
CA LEU A 145 -2.11 -2.79 16.44
C LEU A 145 -3.39 -3.54 15.99
N GLY A 146 -4.33 -2.86 15.35
CA GLY A 146 -5.55 -3.46 14.80
C GLY A 146 -6.67 -3.61 15.83
N ASP A 147 -6.59 -4.58 16.74
CA ASP A 147 -7.70 -4.94 17.64
C ASP A 147 -7.34 -4.80 19.13
N THR A 148 -8.36 -4.84 19.99
CA THR A 148 -8.20 -4.77 21.46
C THR A 148 -7.29 -5.86 22.00
N SER A 149 -7.37 -7.09 21.48
CA SER A 149 -6.57 -8.22 21.98
C SER A 149 -5.07 -8.00 21.75
N CYS A 150 -4.71 -7.40 20.62
CA CYS A 150 -3.33 -7.02 20.30
C CYS A 150 -2.81 -5.95 21.28
N TRP A 151 -3.63 -4.94 21.61
CA TRP A 151 -3.27 -3.94 22.62
C TRP A 151 -3.12 -4.50 24.02
N LEU A 152 -4.01 -5.40 24.46
CA LEU A 152 -3.88 -6.05 25.76
C LEU A 152 -2.60 -6.88 25.85
N THR A 153 -2.27 -7.59 24.77
CA THR A 153 -1.01 -8.34 24.65
C THR A 153 0.19 -7.38 24.73
N PHE A 154 0.16 -6.25 24.02
CA PHE A 154 1.20 -5.23 24.10
C PHE A 154 1.33 -4.63 25.51
N MET A 155 0.22 -4.32 26.18
CA MET A 155 0.19 -3.76 27.54
C MET A 155 0.77 -4.71 28.60
N ARG A 156 0.85 -6.03 28.34
CA ARG A 156 1.55 -6.98 29.23
C ARG A 156 3.06 -6.77 29.23
N HIS A 157 3.63 -6.23 28.15
CA HIS A 157 5.05 -5.92 28.05
C HIS A 157 5.41 -4.53 28.61
N ILE A 158 4.43 -3.70 28.96
CA ILE A 158 4.65 -2.40 29.57
C ILE A 158 4.70 -2.54 31.09
N HIS A 159 5.81 -2.09 31.66
CA HIS A 159 6.05 -1.94 33.08
C HIS A 159 6.25 -0.47 33.42
N PHE A 160 6.02 -0.11 34.69
CA PHE A 160 6.21 1.25 35.18
C PHE A 160 7.24 1.24 36.30
N SER A 161 8.09 2.26 36.32
CA SER A 161 8.99 2.55 37.45
C SER A 161 8.19 2.76 38.73
N ASP A 162 8.84 2.65 39.88
CA ASP A 162 8.16 2.81 41.18
C ASP A 162 7.81 4.27 41.48
N GLU A 163 8.43 5.21 40.78
CA GLU A 163 8.15 6.65 40.86
C GLU A 163 6.77 7.02 40.30
N ILE A 164 6.17 6.15 39.48
CA ILE A 164 4.87 6.41 38.84
C ILE A 164 3.77 6.71 39.86
N GLU A 165 3.84 6.11 41.05
CA GLU A 165 2.89 6.36 42.13
C GLU A 165 2.95 7.80 42.59
N THR A 166 4.15 8.31 42.81
CA THR A 166 4.37 9.67 43.27
C THR A 166 4.01 10.68 42.18
N GLU A 167 4.34 10.41 40.92
CA GLU A 167 4.03 11.32 39.82
C GLU A 167 2.52 11.36 39.52
N THR A 168 1.84 10.22 39.49
CA THR A 168 0.38 10.19 39.23
C THR A 168 -0.46 10.74 40.37
N GLU A 169 0.02 10.69 41.61
CA GLU A 169 -0.64 11.33 42.76
C GLU A 169 -0.55 12.85 42.74
N ARG A 170 0.32 13.47 41.94
CA ARG A 170 0.35 14.93 41.79
C ARG A 170 -0.71 15.43 40.81
N LEU A 171 -1.21 14.55 39.94
CA LEU A 171 -2.06 14.91 38.82
C LEU A 171 -3.55 14.89 39.18
N LEU A 172 -4.19 16.06 39.06
CA LEU A 172 -5.63 16.22 39.32
C LEU A 172 -6.49 15.28 38.46
N CYS A 173 -6.10 15.05 37.20
CA CYS A 173 -6.83 14.18 36.30
C CYS A 173 -6.86 12.72 36.80
N PHE A 174 -5.76 12.22 37.39
CA PHE A 174 -5.68 10.88 37.94
C PHE A 174 -6.44 10.76 39.26
N HIS A 175 -6.47 11.80 40.09
CA HIS A 175 -7.36 11.82 41.26
C HIS A 175 -8.83 11.70 40.87
N THR A 176 -9.27 12.48 39.87
CA THR A 176 -10.63 12.38 39.33
C THR A 176 -10.88 11.00 38.76
N PHE A 177 -9.97 10.46 37.94
CA PHE A 177 -10.07 9.13 37.36
C PHE A 177 -10.19 8.02 38.42
N LYS A 178 -9.34 8.06 39.45
CA LYS A 178 -9.34 7.14 40.61
C LYS A 178 -10.65 7.25 41.40
N SER A 179 -11.12 8.47 41.64
CA SER A 179 -12.40 8.75 42.32
C SER A 179 -13.58 8.17 41.54
N LEU A 180 -13.59 8.33 40.22
CA LEU A 180 -14.61 7.76 39.35
C LEU A 180 -14.61 6.23 39.38
N LEU A 181 -13.44 5.59 39.28
CA LEU A 181 -13.33 4.13 39.42
C LEU A 181 -13.86 3.66 40.78
N ARG A 182 -13.51 4.36 41.86
CA ARG A 182 -14.02 4.06 43.21
C ARG A 182 -15.54 4.20 43.27
N SER A 183 -16.10 5.26 42.68
CA SER A 183 -17.55 5.53 42.67
C SER A 183 -18.39 4.49 41.93
N VAL A 184 -17.76 3.68 41.08
CA VAL A 184 -18.41 2.58 40.33
C VAL A 184 -18.10 1.21 40.96
N GLY A 185 -17.36 1.20 42.08
CA GLY A 185 -17.11 0.01 42.87
C GLY A 185 -15.91 -0.81 42.44
N PHE A 186 -14.89 -0.20 41.82
CA PHE A 186 -13.65 -0.90 41.46
C PHE A 186 -12.55 -0.83 42.53
N VAL A 187 -12.67 0.02 43.56
CA VAL A 187 -11.54 0.40 44.45
C VAL A 187 -11.82 0.06 45.93
N HIS A 188 -12.85 -0.72 46.25
CA HIS A 188 -13.32 -0.82 47.64
C HIS A 188 -12.60 -1.86 48.53
N LYS A 189 -11.74 -2.76 48.00
CA LYS A 189 -11.05 -3.83 48.78
C LYS A 189 -9.68 -4.34 48.21
N ASP A 190 -8.88 -3.49 47.56
CA ASP A 190 -7.59 -3.87 46.91
C ASP A 190 -7.69 -4.64 45.57
N GLU A 191 -8.51 -4.15 44.65
CA GLU A 191 -8.75 -4.87 43.38
C GLU A 191 -7.94 -4.33 42.18
N ILE A 192 -7.72 -3.00 42.07
CA ILE A 192 -6.97 -2.43 40.95
C ILE A 192 -5.78 -1.63 41.47
N GLY A 193 -4.57 -2.12 41.20
CA GLY A 193 -3.34 -1.39 41.48
C GLY A 193 -3.21 -0.14 40.62
N ILE A 194 -2.36 0.80 41.03
CA ILE A 194 -2.17 2.04 40.28
C ILE A 194 -1.61 1.80 38.87
N LYS A 195 -0.74 0.79 38.72
CA LYS A 195 -0.18 0.36 37.43
C LYS A 195 -1.28 -0.15 36.49
N ASP A 196 -2.29 -0.85 37.02
CA ASP A 196 -3.46 -1.30 36.25
C ASP A 196 -4.39 -0.15 35.89
N MET A 197 -4.60 0.79 36.81
CA MET A 197 -5.37 2.02 36.56
C MET A 197 -4.77 2.83 35.41
N ILE A 198 -3.43 2.94 35.36
CA ILE A 198 -2.71 3.64 34.28
C ILE A 198 -2.85 2.88 32.96
N LYS A 199 -2.77 1.55 32.96
CA LYS A 199 -3.03 0.75 31.74
C LYS A 199 -4.44 0.95 31.22
N VAL A 200 -5.44 1.00 32.10
CA VAL A 200 -6.82 1.33 31.73
C VAL A 200 -6.90 2.75 31.17
N TYR A 201 -6.24 3.73 31.80
CA TYR A 201 -6.17 5.10 31.30
C TYR A 201 -5.57 5.17 29.90
N LEU A 202 -4.45 4.48 29.64
CA LEU A 202 -3.84 4.40 28.31
C LEU A 202 -4.79 3.77 27.29
N LEU A 203 -5.39 2.63 27.62
CA LEU A 203 -6.33 1.91 26.74
C LEU A 203 -7.55 2.76 26.35
N LEU A 204 -8.07 3.57 27.28
CA LEU A 204 -9.18 4.48 27.01
C LEU A 204 -8.79 5.62 26.07
N ASN A 205 -7.51 6.00 26.04
CA ASN A 205 -6.98 7.12 25.26
C ASN A 205 -6.34 6.71 23.93
N ILE A 206 -6.36 5.43 23.56
CA ILE A 206 -5.86 4.98 22.27
C ILE A 206 -6.85 5.28 21.13
N VAL A 207 -6.33 5.80 20.03
CA VAL A 207 -7.04 6.06 18.77
C VAL A 207 -7.55 4.75 18.15
N GLY A 208 -8.78 4.76 17.66
CA GLY A 208 -9.40 3.61 17.00
C GLY A 208 -9.88 2.49 17.94
N LEU A 209 -9.68 2.61 19.26
CA LEU A 209 -10.22 1.66 20.24
C LEU A 209 -11.55 2.13 20.81
N THR A 210 -12.47 1.18 20.95
CA THR A 210 -13.69 1.37 21.75
C THR A 210 -13.32 1.27 23.23
N GLY A 211 -13.10 2.43 23.86
CA GLY A 211 -12.55 2.50 25.23
C GLY A 211 -13.24 1.60 26.26
N HIS A 212 -14.58 1.58 26.29
CA HIS A 212 -15.32 0.72 27.24
C HIS A 212 -15.06 -0.78 27.02
N HIS A 213 -14.90 -1.22 25.77
CA HIS A 213 -14.63 -2.62 25.44
C HIS A 213 -13.19 -3.01 25.79
N ALA A 214 -12.24 -2.10 25.55
CA ALA A 214 -10.85 -2.30 25.94
C ALA A 214 -10.68 -2.39 27.46
N MET A 215 -11.36 -1.50 28.20
CA MET A 215 -11.41 -1.53 29.66
C MET A 215 -12.10 -2.79 30.19
N GLU A 216 -13.25 -3.18 29.65
CA GLU A 216 -13.95 -4.41 30.03
C GLU A 216 -13.05 -5.64 29.89
N ARG A 217 -12.42 -5.83 28.72
CA ARG A 217 -11.52 -6.96 28.51
C ARG A 217 -10.29 -6.93 29.41
N TYR A 218 -9.66 -5.77 29.60
CA TYR A 218 -8.51 -5.65 30.50
C TYR A 218 -8.89 -6.02 31.94
N LEU A 219 -9.99 -5.45 32.44
CA LEU A 219 -10.41 -5.68 33.81
C LEU A 219 -10.95 -7.08 34.01
N SER A 220 -11.54 -7.73 33.00
CA SER A 220 -11.92 -9.15 33.09
C SER A 220 -10.71 -10.10 33.20
N ASP A 221 -9.53 -9.69 32.73
CA ASP A 221 -8.30 -10.45 32.94
C ASP A 221 -7.74 -10.27 34.37
N VAL A 222 -8.02 -9.12 35.00
CA VAL A 222 -7.47 -8.74 36.33
C VAL A 222 -8.42 -9.06 37.48
N LEU A 223 -9.73 -8.92 37.26
CA LEU A 223 -10.78 -9.03 38.26
C LEU A 223 -11.75 -10.15 37.90
N GLU A 224 -12.24 -10.83 38.92
CA GLU A 224 -13.30 -11.82 38.76
C GLU A 224 -14.70 -11.15 38.78
N GLY A 225 -15.61 -11.63 37.95
CA GLY A 225 -17.04 -11.27 37.99
C GLY A 225 -17.54 -10.43 36.81
N ASN A 226 -18.82 -9.99 36.91
CA ASN A 226 -19.48 -9.24 35.85
C ASN A 226 -19.09 -7.76 35.88
N ILE A 227 -18.06 -7.42 35.12
CA ILE A 227 -17.44 -6.09 35.08
C ILE A 227 -18.12 -5.15 34.07
N ARG A 228 -18.86 -5.70 33.11
CA ARG A 228 -19.44 -4.96 31.98
C ARG A 228 -20.28 -3.76 32.42
N THR A 229 -21.20 -3.97 33.38
CA THR A 229 -22.09 -2.90 33.87
C THR A 229 -21.29 -1.77 34.53
N ARG A 230 -20.23 -2.13 35.28
CA ARG A 230 -19.34 -1.16 35.92
C ARG A 230 -18.53 -0.38 34.89
N CYS A 231 -17.98 -1.04 33.87
CA CYS A 231 -17.27 -0.35 32.78
C CYS A 231 -18.17 0.64 32.03
N LEU A 232 -19.43 0.29 31.77
CA LEU A 232 -20.40 1.20 31.13
C LEU A 232 -20.73 2.40 32.00
N GLN A 233 -20.99 2.19 33.30
CA GLN A 233 -21.23 3.27 34.26
C GLN A 233 -20.01 4.20 34.38
N PHE A 234 -18.81 3.62 34.40
CA PHE A 234 -17.57 4.39 34.42
C PHE A 234 -17.39 5.21 33.13
N ALA A 235 -17.57 4.61 31.96
CA ALA A 235 -17.47 5.32 30.68
C ALA A 235 -18.47 6.47 30.57
N ALA A 236 -19.70 6.29 31.09
CA ALA A 236 -20.70 7.36 31.15
C ALA A 236 -20.23 8.51 32.06
N LYS A 237 -19.83 8.22 33.31
CA LYS A 237 -19.34 9.23 34.25
C LYS A 237 -18.07 9.94 33.77
N LEU A 238 -17.18 9.22 33.09
CA LEU A 238 -15.97 9.80 32.50
C LEU A 238 -16.32 10.74 31.34
N GLY A 239 -17.34 10.42 30.55
CA GLY A 239 -17.85 11.29 29.49
C GLY A 239 -18.45 12.61 29.99
N ASP A 240 -18.92 12.64 31.24
CA ASP A 240 -19.40 13.87 31.89
C ASP A 240 -18.25 14.77 32.38
N GLN A 241 -17.04 14.22 32.54
CA GLN A 241 -15.86 15.01 32.91
C GLN A 241 -15.29 15.74 31.69
N ARG A 242 -14.97 17.02 31.86
CA ARG A 242 -14.30 17.83 30.85
C ARG A 242 -12.84 17.98 31.26
N TYR A 243 -11.96 17.28 30.56
CA TYR A 243 -10.52 17.49 30.67
C TYR A 243 -10.06 18.44 29.57
N MET A 244 -9.17 19.35 29.92
CA MET A 244 -8.48 20.20 28.94
C MET A 244 -7.37 19.39 28.28
N THR A 245 -6.93 19.83 27.09
CA THR A 245 -5.78 19.22 26.40
C THR A 245 -4.51 19.28 27.25
N GLU A 246 -4.37 20.32 28.07
CA GLU A 246 -3.26 20.48 29.01
C GLU A 246 -3.23 19.35 30.06
N ASP A 247 -4.39 18.98 30.63
CA ASP A 247 -4.50 17.88 31.58
C ASP A 247 -4.07 16.54 30.94
N TYR A 248 -4.43 16.32 29.67
CA TYR A 248 -4.02 15.13 28.93
C TYR A 248 -2.52 15.13 28.62
N ASN A 249 -1.96 16.29 28.28
CA ASN A 249 -0.53 16.43 28.02
C ASN A 249 0.28 16.14 29.29
N GLU A 250 -0.09 16.73 30.43
CA GLU A 250 0.60 16.55 31.72
C GLU A 250 0.55 15.09 32.18
N ALA A 251 -0.63 14.45 32.05
CA ALA A 251 -0.81 13.04 32.31
C ALA A 251 0.02 12.15 31.39
N ALA A 252 0.05 12.46 30.09
CA ALA A 252 0.84 11.71 29.12
C ALA A 252 2.33 11.83 29.41
N VAL A 253 2.84 13.03 29.74
CA VAL A 253 4.24 13.24 30.11
C VAL A 253 4.61 12.36 31.30
N SER A 254 3.87 12.49 32.40
CA SER A 254 4.15 11.76 33.65
C SER A 254 4.06 10.25 33.51
N VAL A 255 3.10 9.75 32.72
CA VAL A 255 2.97 8.31 32.48
C VAL A 255 4.08 7.80 31.58
N LEU A 256 4.36 8.48 30.47
CA LEU A 256 5.30 8.01 29.45
C LEU A 256 6.76 8.08 29.95
N SER A 257 7.12 9.04 30.81
CA SER A 257 8.46 9.15 31.40
C SER A 257 8.79 7.99 32.34
N CYS A 258 7.79 7.36 32.95
CA CYS A 258 7.97 6.20 33.83
C CYS A 258 7.85 4.83 33.12
N ILE A 259 7.68 4.78 31.79
CA ILE A 259 7.50 3.51 31.08
C ILE A 259 8.83 2.78 30.88
N THR A 260 8.82 1.49 31.21
CA THR A 260 9.87 0.53 30.89
C THR A 260 9.28 -0.66 30.15
N ILE A 261 10.01 -1.20 29.18
CA ILE A 261 9.58 -2.37 28.41
C ILE A 261 10.16 -3.63 29.03
N SER A 262 9.36 -4.69 29.08
CA SER A 262 9.83 -6.04 29.43
C SER A 262 10.97 -6.48 28.50
N PRO A 263 12.09 -7.03 29.02
CA PRO A 263 13.18 -7.53 28.19
C PRO A 263 12.73 -8.66 27.25
N THR A 264 11.66 -9.37 27.61
CA THR A 264 11.02 -10.40 26.77
C THR A 264 10.57 -9.84 25.42
N PHE A 265 9.97 -8.64 25.41
CA PHE A 265 9.50 -8.01 24.17
C PHE A 265 10.65 -7.61 23.25
N THR A 266 11.78 -7.18 23.82
CA THR A 266 13.00 -6.91 23.04
C THR A 266 13.52 -8.18 22.39
N GLY A 267 13.48 -9.31 23.11
CA GLY A 267 13.75 -10.64 22.56
C GLY A 267 12.79 -11.00 21.43
N ASP A 268 11.49 -10.76 21.61
CA ASP A 268 10.46 -11.03 20.59
C ASP A 268 10.69 -10.22 19.31
N ILE A 269 11.10 -8.94 19.43
CA ILE A 269 11.48 -8.09 18.29
C ILE A 269 12.65 -8.72 17.53
N GLN A 270 13.71 -9.14 18.22
CA GLN A 270 14.88 -9.76 17.60
C GLN A 270 14.52 -11.07 16.88
N VAL A 271 13.72 -11.92 17.53
CA VAL A 271 13.23 -13.18 16.96
C VAL A 271 12.38 -12.92 15.71
N HIS A 272 11.49 -11.92 15.76
CA HIS A 272 10.66 -11.54 14.62
C HIS A 272 11.51 -11.07 13.43
N ILE A 273 12.53 -10.24 13.67
CA ILE A 273 13.45 -9.77 12.63
C ILE A 273 14.26 -10.92 12.04
N ALA A 274 14.78 -11.81 12.87
CA ALA A 274 15.53 -12.98 12.42
C ALA A 274 14.65 -13.90 11.57
N THR A 275 13.42 -14.17 12.02
CA THR A 275 12.44 -14.99 11.29
C THR A 275 12.08 -14.37 9.94
N LYS A 276 11.89 -13.05 9.88
CA LYS A 276 11.60 -12.34 8.63
C LYS A 276 12.79 -12.38 7.66
N LYS A 277 14.02 -12.17 8.15
CA LYS A 277 15.24 -12.28 7.34
C LYS A 277 15.44 -13.69 6.78
N GLU A 278 15.19 -14.71 7.60
CA GLU A 278 15.24 -16.11 7.18
C GLU A 278 14.20 -16.41 6.11
N LEU A 279 12.96 -15.94 6.28
CA LEU A 279 11.90 -16.09 5.28
C LEU A 279 12.26 -15.40 3.96
N ASP A 280 12.79 -14.17 4.01
CA ASP A 280 13.25 -13.44 2.83
C ASP A 280 14.41 -14.19 2.14
N MET A 281 15.34 -14.78 2.89
CA MET A 281 16.42 -15.60 2.36
C MET A 281 15.88 -16.86 1.68
N GLN A 282 14.92 -17.56 2.30
CA GLN A 282 14.27 -18.74 1.71
C GLN A 282 13.49 -18.38 0.45
N MET A 283 12.81 -17.22 0.42
CA MET A 283 12.11 -16.73 -0.76
C MET A 283 13.08 -16.40 -1.90
N ARG A 284 14.21 -15.75 -1.58
CA ARG A 284 15.29 -15.50 -2.56
C ARG A 284 15.93 -16.81 -3.05
N GLN A 285 16.13 -17.78 -2.18
CA GLN A 285 16.66 -19.08 -2.57
C GLN A 285 15.69 -19.81 -3.49
N LYS A 286 14.39 -19.83 -3.17
CA LYS A 286 13.35 -20.38 -4.04
C LYS A 286 13.27 -19.65 -5.38
N GLU A 287 13.46 -18.34 -5.39
CA GLU A 287 13.54 -17.55 -6.61
C GLU A 287 14.76 -17.98 -7.44
N ILE A 288 15.94 -18.09 -6.82
CA ILE A 288 17.17 -18.59 -7.47
C ILE A 288 16.99 -20.02 -7.99
N GLU A 289 16.37 -20.91 -7.21
CA GLU A 289 16.06 -22.29 -7.60
C GLU A 289 15.05 -22.34 -8.74
N MET A 290 14.03 -21.47 -8.75
CA MET A 290 13.12 -21.30 -9.88
C MET A 290 13.88 -20.85 -11.15
N TYR A 291 14.87 -19.96 -10.99
CA TYR A 291 15.73 -19.50 -12.09
C TYR A 291 16.83 -20.51 -12.50
N LYS A 292 17.21 -21.45 -11.63
CA LYS A 292 18.20 -22.52 -11.91
C LYS A 292 17.54 -23.82 -12.40
N GLY A 293 16.35 -24.14 -11.89
CA GLY A 293 15.56 -25.34 -12.15
C GLY A 293 14.65 -25.25 -13.36
N ARG A 294 14.42 -24.05 -13.92
CA ARG A 294 14.05 -23.93 -15.34
C ARG A 294 15.31 -24.23 -16.16
N PRO A 295 15.33 -25.25 -17.04
CA PRO A 295 16.39 -25.40 -18.01
C PRO A 295 16.50 -24.07 -18.74
N ARG A 296 17.62 -23.37 -18.57
CA ARG A 296 17.78 -22.08 -19.24
C ARG A 296 17.69 -22.35 -20.72
N LEU A 297 16.91 -21.55 -21.43
CA LEU A 297 16.87 -21.57 -22.89
C LEU A 297 18.31 -21.47 -23.44
N SER A 298 19.26 -20.84 -22.75
CA SER A 298 20.69 -20.82 -23.13
C SER A 298 21.41 -22.18 -23.07
N ALA A 299 21.00 -23.10 -22.20
CA ALA A 299 21.51 -24.47 -22.16
C ALA A 299 20.86 -25.31 -23.27
N TYR A 300 19.55 -25.16 -23.45
CA TYR A 300 18.80 -25.75 -24.58
C TYR A 300 19.20 -25.15 -25.94
N LEU A 301 19.68 -23.91 -25.98
CA LEU A 301 20.19 -23.18 -27.15
C LEU A 301 21.67 -23.42 -27.35
N LYS A 302 22.44 -23.85 -26.34
CA LYS A 302 23.80 -24.36 -26.59
C LYS A 302 23.71 -25.73 -27.27
N ASP A 303 22.79 -26.59 -26.84
CA ASP A 303 22.48 -27.85 -27.54
C ASP A 303 21.82 -27.63 -28.91
N ASN A 304 20.95 -26.61 -29.06
CA ASN A 304 20.34 -26.29 -30.35
C ASN A 304 21.21 -25.40 -31.27
N ARG A 305 22.22 -24.67 -30.79
CA ARG A 305 23.13 -23.87 -31.66
C ARG A 305 24.08 -24.77 -32.44
N THR A 306 24.43 -25.93 -31.90
CA THR A 306 25.10 -27.00 -32.67
C THR A 306 24.20 -27.63 -33.73
N SER A 307 22.87 -27.40 -33.68
CA SER A 307 21.89 -28.09 -34.55
C SER A 307 20.97 -27.17 -35.37
N ARG A 308 21.04 -25.83 -35.23
CA ARG A 308 20.17 -24.86 -35.92
C ARG A 308 20.96 -23.70 -36.55
N CYS A 309 21.97 -24.03 -37.32
CA CYS A 309 22.54 -23.09 -38.29
C CYS A 309 21.61 -22.87 -39.50
N ASP A 310 20.51 -23.63 -39.60
CA ASP A 310 19.53 -23.49 -40.67
C ASP A 310 18.17 -23.01 -40.11
N MET A 311 17.64 -21.94 -40.71
CA MET A 311 16.31 -21.33 -40.50
C MET A 311 16.14 -20.30 -39.36
N VAL A 312 16.80 -19.14 -39.50
CA VAL A 312 16.16 -17.88 -39.06
C VAL A 312 14.98 -17.62 -40.00
N SER A 313 13.77 -17.96 -39.56
CA SER A 313 12.55 -17.56 -40.25
C SER A 313 12.49 -16.03 -40.34
N VAL A 314 12.13 -15.51 -41.51
CA VAL A 314 12.00 -14.07 -41.83
C VAL A 314 11.13 -13.31 -40.82
N HIS A 315 10.21 -14.01 -40.13
CA HIS A 315 9.34 -13.40 -39.12
C HIS A 315 10.06 -13.01 -37.81
N ASN A 316 11.18 -13.65 -37.48
CA ASN A 316 11.88 -13.36 -36.23
C ASN A 316 12.79 -12.12 -36.34
N MET A 317 13.08 -11.61 -37.54
CA MET A 317 14.04 -10.49 -37.71
C MET A 317 13.60 -9.17 -37.08
N HIS A 318 12.32 -9.03 -36.70
CA HIS A 318 11.74 -7.78 -36.22
C HIS A 318 11.47 -7.73 -34.70
N THR A 319 11.90 -8.74 -33.94
CA THR A 319 11.72 -8.73 -32.48
C THR A 319 12.59 -7.68 -31.80
N PHE A 320 12.14 -7.21 -30.63
CA PHE A 320 12.91 -6.25 -29.84
C PHE A 320 14.32 -6.77 -29.51
N ASP A 321 14.44 -8.04 -29.14
CA ASP A 321 15.73 -8.65 -28.79
C ASP A 321 16.70 -8.71 -29.98
N ILE A 322 16.20 -8.95 -31.19
CA ILE A 322 17.03 -8.96 -32.40
C ILE A 322 17.47 -7.54 -32.75
N TRP A 323 16.57 -6.56 -32.66
CA TRP A 323 16.91 -5.15 -32.84
C TRP A 323 17.97 -4.66 -31.84
N LEU A 324 17.87 -5.06 -30.57
CA LEU A 324 18.90 -4.79 -29.55
C LEU A 324 20.28 -5.39 -29.93
N ASN A 325 20.30 -6.59 -30.52
CA ASN A 325 21.54 -7.24 -30.95
C ASN A 325 22.21 -6.52 -32.13
N PHE A 326 21.43 -5.88 -33.00
CA PHE A 326 21.98 -5.07 -34.09
C PHE A 326 22.65 -3.79 -33.59
N ILE A 327 22.01 -3.10 -32.64
CA ILE A 327 22.53 -1.83 -32.10
C ILE A 327 23.68 -2.03 -31.11
N LYS A 328 23.74 -3.20 -30.44
CA LYS A 328 24.78 -3.52 -29.44
C LYS A 328 24.87 -2.50 -28.32
N PHE A 329 23.74 -2.21 -27.67
CA PHE A 329 23.69 -1.30 -26.53
C PHE A 329 24.72 -1.66 -25.45
N PRO A 330 25.49 -0.68 -24.92
CA PRO A 330 26.36 -0.91 -23.77
C PRO A 330 25.59 -1.41 -22.55
N ASN A 331 26.23 -2.23 -21.73
CA ASN A 331 25.64 -2.77 -20.50
C ASN A 331 25.28 -1.68 -19.48
N THR A 332 25.82 -0.48 -19.62
CA THR A 332 25.50 0.70 -18.80
C THR A 332 24.15 1.33 -19.13
N ILE A 333 23.59 1.10 -20.32
CA ILE A 333 22.29 1.65 -20.71
C ILE A 333 21.18 0.82 -20.09
N SER A 334 20.35 1.47 -19.27
CA SER A 334 19.22 0.83 -18.58
C SER A 334 18.22 0.22 -19.56
N ARG A 335 17.53 -0.85 -19.13
CA ARG A 335 16.46 -1.47 -19.93
C ARG A 335 15.33 -0.48 -20.24
N LYS A 336 15.00 0.41 -19.30
CA LYS A 336 13.99 1.48 -19.48
C LYS A 336 14.38 2.41 -20.64
N THR A 337 15.64 2.85 -20.69
CA THR A 337 16.14 3.70 -21.78
C THR A 337 16.07 2.96 -23.12
N ARG A 338 16.44 1.67 -23.17
CA ARG A 338 16.34 0.85 -24.40
C ARG A 338 14.90 0.73 -24.90
N HIS A 339 13.96 0.46 -23.99
CA HIS A 339 12.52 0.41 -24.26
C HIS A 339 12.01 1.75 -24.81
N MET A 340 12.36 2.86 -24.18
CA MET A 340 11.96 4.19 -24.64
C MET A 340 12.48 4.47 -26.05
N VAL A 341 13.77 4.24 -26.31
CA VAL A 341 14.37 4.44 -27.63
C VAL A 341 13.66 3.58 -28.69
N TYR A 342 13.33 2.35 -28.35
CA TYR A 342 12.57 1.46 -29.24
C TYR A 342 11.19 2.02 -29.58
N LEU A 343 10.44 2.52 -28.59
CA LEU A 343 9.13 3.15 -28.82
C LEU A 343 9.24 4.45 -29.65
N LEU A 344 10.26 5.26 -29.41
CA LEU A 344 10.50 6.48 -30.20
C LEU A 344 10.78 6.12 -31.67
N MET A 345 11.64 5.13 -31.92
CA MET A 345 11.97 4.65 -33.25
C MET A 345 10.81 3.93 -33.95
N SER A 346 9.87 3.34 -33.19
CA SER A 346 8.69 2.69 -33.75
C SER A 346 7.53 3.64 -34.07
N THR A 347 7.60 4.89 -33.61
CA THR A 347 6.53 5.86 -33.81
C THR A 347 6.83 6.68 -35.07
N PRO A 348 6.08 6.49 -36.17
CA PRO A 348 6.44 7.04 -37.48
C PRO A 348 6.23 8.57 -37.58
N SER A 349 5.40 9.14 -36.72
CA SER A 349 5.08 10.58 -36.72
C SER A 349 6.10 11.45 -35.98
N LEU A 350 7.16 10.86 -35.41
CA LEU A 350 8.17 11.57 -34.61
C LEU A 350 9.41 11.92 -35.42
N THR A 351 9.99 13.08 -35.12
CA THR A 351 11.30 13.50 -35.62
C THR A 351 12.43 12.77 -34.86
N HIS A 352 12.81 11.57 -35.33
CA HIS A 352 13.70 10.67 -34.57
C HIS A 352 15.07 11.26 -34.22
N SER A 353 15.69 12.03 -35.11
CA SER A 353 17.04 12.59 -34.91
C SER A 353 17.15 13.39 -33.61
N ASP A 354 16.14 14.21 -33.31
CA ASP A 354 16.23 15.21 -32.26
C ASP A 354 16.07 14.57 -30.87
N TRP A 355 15.20 13.57 -30.77
CA TRP A 355 14.92 12.88 -29.51
C TRP A 355 15.95 11.80 -29.19
N ILE A 356 16.44 11.07 -30.19
CA ILE A 356 17.46 10.04 -29.97
C ILE A 356 18.78 10.68 -29.50
N ASN A 357 19.17 11.82 -30.07
CA ASN A 357 20.37 12.55 -29.65
C ASN A 357 20.27 13.13 -28.23
N ARG A 358 19.06 13.30 -27.67
CA ARG A 358 18.86 13.71 -26.26
C ARG A 358 18.95 12.52 -25.29
N CYS A 359 18.69 11.30 -25.77
CA CYS A 359 18.67 10.09 -24.94
C CYS A 359 20.02 9.38 -24.86
N LEU A 360 20.83 9.47 -25.92
CA LEU A 360 22.01 8.62 -26.11
C LEU A 360 23.24 9.46 -26.50
N THR A 361 24.42 8.87 -26.35
CA THR A 361 25.66 9.45 -26.87
C THR A 361 25.63 9.52 -28.40
N LYS A 362 26.34 10.48 -29.00
CA LYS A 362 26.31 10.73 -30.46
C LYS A 362 26.61 9.48 -31.30
N GLU A 363 27.59 8.68 -30.88
CA GLU A 363 27.98 7.44 -31.57
C GLU A 363 26.86 6.38 -31.54
N LEU A 364 26.24 6.19 -30.38
CA LEU A 364 25.16 5.23 -30.22
C LEU A 364 23.87 5.72 -30.90
N ALA A 365 23.60 7.02 -30.85
CA ALA A 365 22.49 7.65 -31.57
C ALA A 365 22.61 7.42 -33.08
N ALA A 366 23.80 7.59 -33.66
CA ALA A 366 24.04 7.31 -35.07
C ALA A 366 23.75 5.84 -35.43
N SER A 367 24.17 4.89 -34.57
CA SER A 367 23.89 3.47 -34.77
C SER A 367 22.39 3.14 -34.69
N VAL A 368 21.65 3.78 -33.77
CA VAL A 368 20.20 3.61 -33.63
C VAL A 368 19.47 4.18 -34.84
N LEU A 369 19.83 5.38 -35.29
CA LEU A 369 19.21 6.05 -36.44
C LEU A 369 19.47 5.29 -37.75
N ALA A 370 20.62 4.60 -37.86
CA ALA A 370 20.93 3.73 -38.99
C ALA A 370 20.08 2.44 -39.03
N THR A 371 19.43 2.07 -37.92
CA THR A 371 18.68 0.82 -37.76
C THR A 371 17.21 1.07 -37.40
N PRO A 372 16.37 1.52 -38.37
CA PRO A 372 14.99 1.87 -38.10
C PRO A 372 14.12 0.66 -37.74
N VAL A 373 13.08 0.89 -36.93
CA VAL A 373 12.11 -0.14 -36.53
C VAL A 373 10.91 -0.11 -37.49
N THR A 374 10.94 -0.93 -38.54
CA THR A 374 9.85 -0.96 -39.54
C THR A 374 8.60 -1.69 -39.04
N ASN A 375 8.79 -2.81 -38.33
CA ASN A 375 7.72 -3.67 -37.83
C ASN A 375 7.89 -3.86 -36.32
N PRO A 376 7.34 -2.96 -35.50
CA PRO A 376 7.50 -3.05 -34.06
C PRO A 376 6.76 -4.25 -33.47
N GLU A 377 7.38 -4.88 -32.47
CA GLU A 377 6.79 -5.98 -31.74
C GLU A 377 5.67 -5.51 -30.82
N LEU A 378 4.43 -5.92 -31.13
CA LEU A 378 3.21 -5.49 -30.44
C LEU A 378 3.31 -5.62 -28.91
N ASN A 379 3.71 -6.79 -28.40
CA ASN A 379 3.76 -7.05 -26.95
C ASN A 379 4.73 -6.10 -26.24
N THR A 380 5.87 -5.83 -26.87
CA THR A 380 6.88 -4.92 -26.33
C THR A 380 6.35 -3.49 -26.31
N ILE A 381 5.75 -3.01 -27.40
CA ILE A 381 5.13 -1.67 -27.45
C ILE A 381 4.03 -1.51 -26.41
N CYS A 382 3.11 -2.47 -26.32
CA CYS A 382 2.04 -2.50 -25.31
C CYS A 382 2.58 -2.41 -23.89
N HIS A 383 3.64 -3.17 -23.58
CA HIS A 383 4.28 -3.16 -22.27
C HIS A 383 4.94 -1.81 -21.96
N ILE A 384 5.59 -1.19 -22.95
CA ILE A 384 6.21 0.12 -22.77
C ILE A 384 5.14 1.18 -22.53
N ILE A 385 4.10 1.22 -23.37
CA ILE A 385 3.01 2.19 -23.24
C ILE A 385 2.30 2.02 -21.89
N SER A 386 1.97 0.80 -21.47
CA SER A 386 1.26 0.57 -20.20
C SER A 386 2.07 0.96 -18.96
N SER A 387 3.41 1.02 -19.07
CA SER A 387 4.30 1.46 -17.99
C SER A 387 4.40 2.99 -17.85
N ILE A 388 3.82 3.76 -18.77
CA ILE A 388 3.89 5.23 -18.75
C ILE A 388 2.95 5.76 -17.65
N ASP A 389 3.53 6.45 -16.68
CA ASP A 389 2.79 7.24 -15.68
C ASP A 389 2.94 8.73 -16.00
N TYR A 390 1.83 9.43 -16.23
CA TYR A 390 1.80 10.83 -16.62
C TYR A 390 1.20 11.68 -15.49
N ARG A 391 2.07 12.43 -14.80
CA ARG A 391 1.70 13.28 -13.65
C ARG A 391 1.64 14.77 -13.97
N ALA A 392 2.02 15.17 -15.18
CA ALA A 392 2.00 16.58 -15.58
C ALA A 392 0.56 17.04 -15.90
N GLN A 393 0.37 18.36 -16.02
CA GLN A 393 -0.91 18.93 -16.43
C GLN A 393 -1.28 18.49 -17.85
N ALA A 394 -2.56 18.28 -18.12
CA ALA A 394 -3.04 17.95 -19.47
C ALA A 394 -2.70 19.10 -20.43
N PHE A 395 -2.05 18.78 -21.54
CA PHE A 395 -1.82 19.73 -22.63
C PHE A 395 -3.05 19.83 -23.54
N ARG A 396 -3.10 20.89 -24.35
CA ARG A 396 -4.27 21.22 -25.19
C ARG A 396 -4.66 20.06 -26.12
N GLU A 397 -3.70 19.50 -26.84
CA GLU A 397 -3.95 18.43 -27.81
C GLU A 397 -4.45 17.14 -27.13
N LEU A 398 -4.09 16.90 -25.85
CA LEU A 398 -4.61 15.77 -25.07
C LEU A 398 -6.07 15.99 -24.64
N ALA A 399 -6.43 17.24 -24.33
CA ALA A 399 -7.81 17.60 -24.02
C ALA A 399 -8.70 17.53 -25.28
N GLU A 400 -8.20 18.00 -26.42
CA GLU A 400 -8.86 17.85 -27.72
C GLU A 400 -9.03 16.38 -28.09
N PHE A 401 -8.00 15.56 -27.89
CA PHE A 401 -8.08 14.11 -28.10
C PHE A 401 -9.18 13.46 -27.25
N ARG A 402 -9.28 13.82 -25.96
CA ARG A 402 -10.35 13.33 -25.09
C ARG A 402 -11.74 13.70 -25.63
N ASN A 403 -11.90 14.93 -26.07
CA ASN A 403 -13.20 15.45 -26.53
C ASN A 403 -13.56 14.89 -27.92
N GLU A 404 -12.64 14.78 -28.86
CA GLU A 404 -12.94 14.34 -30.22
C GLU A 404 -13.01 12.80 -30.33
N CYS A 405 -12.12 12.08 -29.63
CA CYS A 405 -11.99 10.64 -29.79
C CYS A 405 -12.79 9.82 -28.77
N LEU A 406 -13.02 10.32 -27.55
CA LEU A 406 -13.59 9.50 -26.46
C LEU A 406 -15.06 9.78 -26.14
N ASN A 407 -15.72 10.69 -26.87
CA ASN A 407 -17.14 11.01 -26.66
C ASN A 407 -18.07 9.80 -26.82
N GLY A 408 -17.68 8.79 -27.62
CA GLY A 408 -18.45 7.57 -27.84
C GLY A 408 -18.30 6.50 -26.74
N LEU A 409 -17.48 6.72 -25.71
CA LEU A 409 -17.29 5.77 -24.63
C LEU A 409 -18.41 5.86 -23.59
N SER A 410 -18.70 4.72 -22.95
CA SER A 410 -19.68 4.67 -21.85
C SER A 410 -19.25 5.57 -20.69
N GLN A 411 -20.21 6.13 -19.95
CA GLN A 411 -19.91 6.94 -18.76
C GLN A 411 -19.08 6.18 -17.73
N LYS A 412 -19.25 4.85 -17.63
CA LYS A 412 -18.44 4.00 -16.76
C LYS A 412 -16.95 4.07 -17.15
N ASN A 413 -16.64 3.84 -18.42
CA ASN A 413 -15.26 3.88 -18.92
C ASN A 413 -14.66 5.29 -18.82
N MET A 414 -15.47 6.33 -19.01
CA MET A 414 -15.03 7.72 -18.86
C MET A 414 -14.72 8.10 -17.41
N LYS A 415 -15.45 7.55 -16.43
CA LYS A 415 -15.17 7.77 -15.00
C LYS A 415 -13.90 7.07 -14.52
N GLU A 416 -13.59 5.91 -15.08
CA GLU A 416 -12.38 5.13 -14.77
C GLU A 416 -11.13 5.62 -15.54
N MET A 417 -11.28 6.61 -16.42
CA MET A 417 -10.20 7.13 -17.26
C MET A 417 -9.28 8.08 -16.47
N THR A 418 -8.12 7.57 -16.05
CA THR A 418 -7.05 8.40 -15.47
C THR A 418 -6.32 9.19 -16.54
N LEU A 419 -5.62 10.26 -16.15
CA LEU A 419 -4.82 11.06 -17.08
C LEU A 419 -3.67 10.23 -17.70
N SER A 420 -3.03 9.36 -16.92
CA SER A 420 -2.03 8.41 -17.45
C SER A 420 -2.63 7.51 -18.52
N ARG A 421 -3.83 6.96 -18.29
CA ARG A 421 -4.51 6.11 -19.29
C ARG A 421 -4.91 6.89 -20.55
N LEU A 422 -5.31 8.15 -20.39
CA LEU A 422 -5.57 9.05 -21.53
C LEU A 422 -4.29 9.29 -22.36
N MET A 423 -3.16 9.55 -21.71
CA MET A 423 -1.86 9.72 -22.37
C MET A 423 -1.40 8.42 -23.07
N GLN A 424 -1.62 7.27 -22.44
CA GLN A 424 -1.33 5.96 -23.05
C GLN A 424 -2.14 5.74 -24.33
N LEU A 425 -3.45 6.04 -24.30
CA LEU A 425 -4.31 5.96 -25.49
C LEU A 425 -3.92 6.97 -26.58
N TYR A 426 -3.50 8.17 -26.18
CA TYR A 426 -2.97 9.17 -27.10
C TYR A 426 -1.71 8.64 -27.81
N ILE A 427 -0.74 8.06 -27.08
CA ILE A 427 0.47 7.46 -27.69
C ILE A 427 0.11 6.26 -28.58
N CYS A 428 -0.85 5.42 -28.16
CA CYS A 428 -1.35 4.32 -28.97
C CYS A 428 -1.84 4.81 -30.33
N ALA A 429 -2.62 5.89 -30.37
CA ALA A 429 -3.22 6.42 -31.61
C ALA A 429 -2.17 6.79 -32.69
N TYR A 430 -0.97 7.20 -32.28
CA TYR A 430 0.12 7.57 -33.21
C TYR A 430 1.08 6.42 -33.56
N GLN A 431 0.82 5.19 -33.09
CA GLN A 431 1.61 4.02 -33.49
C GLN A 431 1.36 3.62 -34.95
N CYS A 432 2.18 2.71 -35.49
CA CYS A 432 2.03 2.23 -36.86
C CYS A 432 0.61 1.72 -37.16
N LYS A 433 0.14 1.96 -38.39
CA LYS A 433 -1.24 1.64 -38.85
C LYS A 433 -1.68 0.20 -38.57
N HIS A 434 -0.75 -0.74 -38.57
CA HIS A 434 -1.01 -2.17 -38.39
C HIS A 434 -0.99 -2.63 -36.92
N ILE A 435 -0.51 -1.84 -35.95
CA ILE A 435 -0.46 -2.21 -34.52
C ILE A 435 -1.32 -1.35 -33.60
N TRP A 436 -1.62 -0.09 -33.97
CA TRP A 436 -2.21 0.86 -33.02
C TRP A 436 -3.55 0.39 -32.43
N LYS A 437 -4.38 -0.31 -33.22
CA LYS A 437 -5.67 -0.87 -32.79
C LYS A 437 -5.51 -1.94 -31.72
N ASP A 438 -4.45 -2.74 -31.82
CA ASP A 438 -4.16 -3.79 -30.86
C ASP A 438 -3.50 -3.22 -29.60
N CYS A 439 -2.62 -2.22 -29.74
CA CYS A 439 -2.12 -1.42 -28.61
C CYS A 439 -3.26 -0.75 -27.85
N TRP A 440 -4.24 -0.20 -28.56
CA TRP A 440 -5.44 0.37 -27.96
C TRP A 440 -6.21 -0.65 -27.15
N ARG A 441 -6.53 -1.81 -27.75
CA ARG A 441 -7.30 -2.89 -27.09
C ARG A 441 -6.60 -3.43 -25.84
N PHE A 442 -5.27 -3.42 -25.82
CA PHE A 442 -4.48 -3.79 -24.65
C PHE A 442 -4.69 -2.83 -23.48
N ILE A 443 -4.71 -1.52 -23.75
CA ILE A 443 -4.90 -0.48 -22.72
C ILE A 443 -6.37 -0.32 -22.36
N LEU A 444 -7.28 -0.36 -23.33
CA LEU A 444 -8.73 -0.24 -23.14
C LEU A 444 -9.42 -1.24 -24.08
N PRO A 445 -10.05 -2.31 -23.57
CA PRO A 445 -10.65 -3.38 -24.37
C PRO A 445 -11.98 -2.97 -25.01
N VAL A 446 -12.09 -1.72 -25.46
CA VAL A 446 -13.25 -1.15 -26.14
C VAL A 446 -12.75 -0.36 -27.33
N LEU A 447 -13.05 -0.86 -28.53
CA LEU A 447 -12.69 -0.24 -29.81
C LEU A 447 -13.85 -0.45 -30.78
N SER A 448 -14.78 0.50 -30.79
CA SER A 448 -15.92 0.50 -31.72
C SER A 448 -15.52 1.16 -33.04
N PHE A 449 -16.23 0.86 -34.12
CA PHE A 449 -15.97 1.46 -35.43
C PHE A 449 -16.02 3.01 -35.43
N PRO A 450 -17.00 3.68 -34.77
CA PRO A 450 -16.99 5.13 -34.64
C PRO A 450 -15.75 5.67 -33.92
N LEU A 451 -15.29 4.97 -32.87
CA LEU A 451 -14.07 5.34 -32.14
C LEU A 451 -12.85 5.28 -33.07
N VAL A 452 -12.76 4.23 -33.90
CA VAL A 452 -11.69 4.07 -34.88
C VAL A 452 -11.67 5.23 -35.86
N GLN A 453 -12.83 5.61 -36.40
CA GLN A 453 -12.94 6.75 -37.33
C GLN A 453 -12.55 8.08 -36.67
N SER A 454 -13.00 8.32 -35.43
CA SER A 454 -12.63 9.53 -34.69
C SER A 454 -11.13 9.61 -34.43
N VAL A 455 -10.51 8.50 -34.01
CA VAL A 455 -9.06 8.45 -33.74
C VAL A 455 -8.26 8.63 -35.04
N GLU A 456 -8.61 7.93 -36.12
CA GLU A 456 -7.93 8.08 -37.41
C GLU A 456 -8.11 9.50 -37.97
N GLY A 457 -9.30 10.09 -37.83
CA GLY A 457 -9.57 11.49 -38.21
C GLY A 457 -8.74 12.49 -37.40
N PHE A 458 -8.64 12.29 -36.09
CA PHE A 458 -7.84 13.13 -35.20
C PHE A 458 -6.35 13.06 -35.54
N VAL A 459 -5.79 11.87 -35.72
CA VAL A 459 -4.37 11.66 -36.02
C VAL A 459 -3.98 12.23 -37.39
N ASN A 460 -4.89 12.18 -38.37
CA ASN A 460 -4.65 12.79 -39.69
C ASN A 460 -4.67 14.32 -39.64
N LYS A 461 -5.42 14.92 -38.70
CA LYS A 461 -5.56 16.37 -38.55
C LYS A 461 -4.49 16.99 -37.65
N ASN A 462 -4.05 16.26 -36.63
CA ASN A 462 -3.19 16.78 -35.56
C ASN A 462 -1.85 16.03 -35.50
N SER A 463 -0.73 16.77 -35.52
CA SER A 463 0.59 16.21 -35.25
C SER A 463 0.72 15.78 -33.79
N ILE A 464 1.52 14.75 -33.53
CA ILE A 464 1.83 14.33 -32.16
C ILE A 464 2.61 15.43 -31.42
N ASN A 465 2.26 15.69 -30.16
CA ASN A 465 3.03 16.58 -29.31
C ASN A 465 4.30 15.85 -28.81
N GLU A 466 5.36 15.92 -29.61
CA GLU A 466 6.60 15.16 -29.38
C GLU A 466 7.24 15.46 -28.01
N THR A 467 7.16 16.73 -27.57
CA THR A 467 7.78 17.19 -26.32
C THR A 467 7.12 16.58 -25.10
N GLU A 468 5.78 16.54 -25.06
CA GLU A 468 5.06 15.98 -23.94
C GLU A 468 5.14 14.44 -23.92
N VAL A 469 5.18 13.80 -25.09
CA VAL A 469 5.45 12.35 -25.19
C VAL A 469 6.84 12.02 -24.65
N TYR A 470 7.86 12.79 -25.02
CA TYR A 470 9.21 12.61 -24.49
C TYR A 470 9.26 12.78 -22.97
N LYS A 471 8.64 13.84 -22.44
CA LYS A 471 8.56 14.07 -20.98
C LYS A 471 7.87 12.91 -20.26
N ALA A 472 6.76 12.41 -20.81
CA ALA A 472 6.04 11.27 -20.25
C ALA A 472 6.92 10.00 -20.18
N LEU A 473 7.76 9.79 -21.18
CA LEU A 473 8.66 8.63 -21.23
C LEU A 473 9.83 8.76 -20.24
N MET A 474 10.42 9.95 -20.12
CA MET A 474 11.59 10.18 -19.27
C MET A 474 11.27 10.35 -17.78
N TYR A 475 10.21 11.10 -17.45
CA TYR A 475 9.87 11.49 -16.08
C TYR A 475 8.85 10.56 -15.40
N SER A 476 8.59 9.39 -15.98
CA SER A 476 7.77 8.32 -15.38
C SER A 476 8.49 7.61 -14.22
N ALA A 477 9.20 8.33 -13.36
CA ALA A 477 9.93 7.82 -12.19
C ALA A 477 9.40 8.48 -10.90
#